data_AF-A0A522SYK6-F1
#
_entry.id   AF-A0A522SYK6-F1
#
_cell.length_a   1.000
_cell.length_b   1.000
_cell.length_c   1.000
_cell.angle_alpha   90.00
_cell.angle_beta   90.00
_cell.angle_gamma   90.00
#
_symmetry.space_group_name_H-M   'P 1'
#
loop_
_entity.id
_entity.type
_entity.pdbx_description
1 polymer ?
#
loop_
_entity_poly.entity_id
_entity_poly.type
_entity_poly.pdbx_seq_one_letter_code
_entity_poly.pdbx_strand_id
1 'polypeptide(L)'
;MTRQRSLITALAIASCGIPVAACTTWPFSDGPKDVRVTSVTGVDFKDQPQLKWVSLKPRPSKIILRIEFTTDTDLLALAKKKDYNVSFALGPCSKEGVKDMGVGYGYVYWNTLRIYSDAKETSDYATAIAKGPPYSYQVFATPWQPGTVQGPMCFTLAGGNMIGGKLRSNDAMIPNQAF
;
A
#
# COMPACT_ATOMS: atom_id res chain seq x y z
N MET A 1 70.25 -11.99 -29.29
CA MET A 1 70.70 -12.92 -28.23
C MET A 1 71.25 -12.03 -27.12
N THR A 2 70.72 -11.95 -25.90
CA THR A 2 70.49 -13.04 -24.93
C THR A 2 69.43 -12.59 -23.90
N ARG A 3 68.55 -13.52 -23.51
CA ARG A 3 67.51 -13.37 -22.47
C ARG A 3 68.16 -13.30 -21.08
N GLN A 4 67.62 -12.49 -20.17
CA GLN A 4 67.56 -12.87 -18.76
C GLN A 4 66.33 -12.28 -18.08
N ARG A 5 65.43 -13.20 -17.70
CA ARG A 5 64.29 -12.97 -16.81
C ARG A 5 64.80 -13.00 -15.38
N SER A 6 64.37 -12.07 -14.53
CA SER A 6 64.25 -12.29 -13.09
C SER A 6 63.00 -11.60 -12.58
N LEU A 7 62.03 -12.42 -12.18
CA LEU A 7 60.91 -12.09 -11.30
C LEU A 7 61.44 -11.84 -9.89
N ILE A 8 61.00 -10.77 -9.22
CA ILE A 8 60.80 -10.78 -7.77
C ILE A 8 59.45 -10.13 -7.46
N THR A 9 58.64 -10.92 -6.76
CA THR A 9 57.31 -10.70 -6.21
C THR A 9 57.40 -10.04 -4.83
N ALA A 10 56.36 -9.27 -4.45
CA ALA A 10 55.86 -8.94 -3.08
C ALA A 10 55.63 -7.42 -2.91
N LEU A 11 54.63 -6.89 -2.20
CA LEU A 11 53.35 -7.35 -1.65
C LEU A 11 52.60 -6.07 -1.19
N ALA A 12 51.29 -6.08 -1.34
CA ALA A 12 50.24 -5.33 -0.62
C ALA A 12 50.58 -4.17 0.35
N ILE A 13 49.96 -3.01 0.10
CA ILE A 13 49.28 -2.13 1.11
C ILE A 13 48.10 -1.47 0.35
N ALA A 14 46.84 -1.93 0.46
CA ALA A 14 45.92 -1.82 1.59
C ALA A 14 45.69 -0.38 2.08
N SER A 15 44.78 0.37 1.44
CA SER A 15 43.86 1.32 2.11
C SER A 15 42.89 1.88 1.07
N CYS A 16 41.65 1.40 1.09
CA CYS A 16 40.51 2.08 1.71
C CYS A 16 40.21 3.42 1.04
N GLY A 17 39.40 3.36 -0.01
CA GLY A 17 38.87 4.53 -0.68
C GLY A 17 37.70 4.17 -1.58
N ILE A 18 36.73 3.40 -1.09
CA ILE A 18 35.41 3.38 -1.69
C ILE A 18 34.67 4.54 -1.03
N PRO A 19 34.43 5.68 -1.69
CA PRO A 19 33.35 6.54 -1.26
C PRO A 19 32.07 5.76 -1.60
N VAL A 20 31.61 4.96 -0.64
CA VAL A 20 30.20 4.61 -0.59
C VAL A 20 29.51 5.93 -0.32
N ALA A 21 29.18 6.65 -1.39
CA ALA A 21 28.16 7.66 -1.34
C ALA A 21 26.86 6.92 -1.02
N ALA A 22 26.70 6.59 0.26
CA ALA A 22 25.42 6.32 0.85
C ALA A 22 24.68 7.65 0.82
N CYS A 23 24.13 7.97 -0.36
CA CYS A 23 22.85 8.65 -0.40
C CYS A 23 21.94 7.77 0.43
N THR A 24 21.73 8.15 1.69
CA THR A 24 20.69 7.61 2.55
C THR A 24 19.35 8.01 1.96
N THR A 25 18.98 7.43 0.81
CA THR A 25 17.60 7.16 0.50
C THR A 25 17.13 6.24 1.61
N TRP A 26 16.26 6.75 2.46
CA TRP A 26 15.62 5.97 3.51
C TRP A 26 15.15 4.63 2.93
N PRO A 27 15.51 3.49 3.52
CA PRO A 27 15.34 2.21 2.88
C PRO A 27 13.84 1.86 2.82
N PHE A 28 13.32 1.86 1.60
CA PHE A 28 12.21 1.05 1.11
C PHE A 28 10.81 1.35 1.66
N SER A 29 10.10 2.16 0.89
CA SER A 29 8.66 2.02 0.74
C SER A 29 8.39 1.93 -0.76
N ASP A 30 8.21 0.69 -1.25
CA ASP A 30 7.98 0.37 -2.68
C ASP A 30 6.53 0.66 -3.11
N GLY A 31 5.82 1.53 -2.37
CA GLY A 31 4.42 1.82 -2.63
C GLY A 31 4.20 3.03 -3.54
N PRO A 32 3.01 3.11 -4.17
CA PRO A 32 2.63 4.24 -5.03
C PRO A 32 2.71 5.57 -4.27
N LYS A 33 3.07 6.65 -4.95
CA LYS A 33 3.25 7.99 -4.34
C LYS A 33 2.19 9.00 -4.78
N ASP A 34 1.20 8.50 -5.49
CA ASP A 34 0.19 9.21 -6.25
C ASP A 34 -1.23 8.81 -5.79
N VAL A 35 -1.35 8.17 -4.62
CA VAL A 35 -2.62 7.80 -4.02
C VAL A 35 -3.43 9.05 -3.72
N ARG A 36 -4.69 9.08 -4.16
CA ARG A 36 -5.64 10.17 -3.90
C ARG A 36 -6.98 9.60 -3.47
N VAL A 37 -7.53 10.05 -2.35
CA VAL A 37 -8.88 9.71 -1.94
C VAL A 37 -9.86 10.54 -2.78
N THR A 38 -10.78 9.86 -3.46
CA THR A 38 -11.75 10.50 -4.37
C THR A 38 -13.12 10.67 -3.74
N SER A 39 -13.56 9.71 -2.92
CA SER A 39 -14.86 9.79 -2.25
C SER A 39 -14.86 9.06 -0.91
N VAL A 40 -15.73 9.52 -0.01
CA VAL A 40 -16.08 8.81 1.21
C VAL A 40 -17.59 8.77 1.31
N THR A 41 -18.17 7.58 1.39
CA THR A 41 -19.61 7.39 1.43
C THR A 41 -20.01 6.44 2.54
N GLY A 42 -21.19 6.64 3.09
CA GLY A 42 -21.79 5.74 4.07
C GLY A 42 -22.54 4.64 3.36
N VAL A 43 -22.18 3.40 3.62
CA VAL A 43 -22.82 2.22 3.02
C VAL A 43 -23.26 1.26 4.10
N ASP A 44 -24.35 0.52 3.87
CA ASP A 44 -24.76 -0.53 4.79
C ASP A 44 -23.81 -1.73 4.63
N PHE A 45 -23.20 -2.15 5.75
CA PHE A 45 -22.34 -3.32 5.81
C PHE A 45 -23.01 -4.54 5.19
N LYS A 46 -24.31 -4.77 5.43
CA LYS A 46 -24.97 -6.00 4.96
C LYS A 46 -24.95 -6.13 3.43
N ASP A 47 -24.93 -5.00 2.73
CA ASP A 47 -24.99 -4.88 1.27
C ASP A 47 -23.61 -4.88 0.60
N GLN A 48 -22.52 -5.08 1.36
CA GLN A 48 -21.14 -5.12 0.83
C GLN A 48 -20.64 -6.56 0.70
N PRO A 49 -20.90 -7.28 -0.41
CA PRO A 49 -20.59 -8.72 -0.55
C PRO A 49 -19.09 -9.04 -0.45
N GLN A 50 -18.22 -8.07 -0.75
CA GLN A 50 -16.76 -8.19 -0.65
C GLN A 50 -16.22 -8.34 0.78
N LEU A 51 -17.00 -7.90 1.78
CA LEU A 51 -16.66 -8.07 3.19
C LEU A 51 -17.27 -9.39 3.69
N LYS A 52 -16.41 -10.37 4.02
CA LYS A 52 -16.86 -11.68 4.51
C LYS A 52 -17.47 -11.56 5.92
N TRP A 53 -18.63 -12.18 6.13
CA TRP A 53 -19.27 -12.32 7.45
C TRP A 53 -19.33 -13.79 7.84
N VAL A 54 -18.59 -14.18 8.87
CA VAL A 54 -18.46 -15.56 9.34
C VAL A 54 -19.18 -15.84 10.67
N SER A 55 -19.86 -14.84 11.23
CA SER A 55 -20.57 -14.94 12.50
C SER A 55 -22.07 -15.25 12.29
N LEU A 56 -22.89 -15.10 13.33
CA LEU A 56 -24.31 -15.41 13.34
C LEU A 56 -25.06 -14.63 12.24
N LYS A 57 -25.94 -15.34 11.52
CA LYS A 57 -26.87 -14.76 10.55
C LYS A 57 -28.12 -14.22 11.29
N PRO A 58 -28.78 -13.17 10.77
CA PRO A 58 -28.48 -12.43 9.55
C PRO A 58 -27.25 -11.52 9.70
N ARG A 59 -26.65 -11.13 8.57
CA ARG A 59 -25.56 -10.15 8.55
C ARG A 59 -26.09 -8.81 9.10
N PRO A 60 -25.38 -8.15 10.04
CA PRO A 60 -25.89 -6.95 10.69
C PRO A 60 -26.02 -5.79 9.72
N SER A 61 -27.10 -5.02 9.87
CA SER A 61 -27.25 -3.71 9.22
C SER A 61 -26.51 -2.68 10.05
N LYS A 62 -25.44 -2.11 9.49
CA LYS A 62 -24.61 -1.09 10.15
C LYS A 62 -23.98 -0.21 9.09
N ILE A 63 -24.10 1.11 9.25
CA ILE A 63 -23.41 2.04 8.37
C ILE A 63 -21.90 1.97 8.63
N ILE A 64 -21.17 1.76 7.54
CA ILE A 64 -19.71 1.80 7.48
C ILE A 64 -19.29 2.79 6.40
N LEU A 65 -18.04 3.22 6.44
CA LEU A 65 -17.46 4.06 5.41
C LEU A 65 -16.94 3.21 4.26
N ARG A 66 -17.30 3.56 3.03
CA ARG A 66 -16.59 3.16 1.81
C ARG A 66 -15.72 4.34 1.38
N ILE A 67 -14.41 4.10 1.34
CA ILE A 67 -13.43 5.10 0.91
C ILE A 67 -12.93 4.65 -0.45
N GLU A 68 -13.21 5.45 -1.47
CA GLU A 68 -12.71 5.23 -2.83
C GLU A 68 -11.45 6.06 -3.01
N PHE A 69 -10.47 5.47 -3.65
CA PHE A 69 -9.20 6.12 -3.94
C PHE A 69 -8.67 5.69 -5.29
N THR A 70 -7.77 6.51 -5.83
CA THR A 70 -7.10 6.25 -7.10
C THR A 70 -5.59 6.20 -6.96
N THR A 71 -4.96 5.49 -7.90
CA THR A 71 -3.51 5.38 -8.08
C THR A 71 -3.23 4.96 -9.52
N ASP A 72 -2.13 5.40 -10.09
CA ASP A 72 -1.65 5.02 -11.42
C ASP A 72 -0.97 3.64 -11.41
N THR A 73 -0.70 3.11 -10.22
CA THR A 73 -0.13 1.77 -10.02
C THR A 73 -1.21 0.69 -10.03
N ASP A 74 -1.06 -0.31 -10.89
CA ASP A 74 -1.81 -1.57 -10.81
C ASP A 74 -1.42 -2.32 -9.52
N LEU A 75 -2.29 -2.24 -8.51
CA LEU A 75 -2.03 -2.82 -7.19
C LEU A 75 -2.02 -4.35 -7.20
N LEU A 76 -2.74 -5.00 -8.13
CA LEU A 76 -2.72 -6.46 -8.25
C LEU A 76 -1.41 -6.94 -8.86
N ALA A 77 -0.95 -6.28 -9.92
CA ALA A 77 0.35 -6.57 -10.52
C ALA A 77 1.49 -6.34 -9.51
N LEU A 78 1.41 -5.24 -8.73
CA LEU A 78 2.36 -4.98 -7.65
C LEU A 78 2.32 -6.08 -6.59
N ALA A 79 1.13 -6.46 -6.11
CA ALA A 79 0.95 -7.51 -5.12
C ALA A 79 1.54 -8.85 -5.58
N LYS A 80 1.28 -9.26 -6.82
CA LYS A 80 1.83 -10.48 -7.42
C LYS A 80 3.35 -10.43 -7.55
N LYS A 81 3.88 -9.35 -8.11
CA LYS A 81 5.32 -9.18 -8.37
C LYS A 81 6.14 -9.23 -7.08
N LYS A 82 5.60 -8.69 -6.00
CA LYS A 82 6.30 -8.55 -4.73
C LYS A 82 5.84 -9.54 -3.66
N ASP A 83 4.88 -10.39 -3.98
CA ASP A 83 4.18 -11.24 -3.01
C ASP A 83 3.66 -10.46 -1.79
N TYR A 84 3.07 -9.27 -2.04
CA TYR A 84 2.62 -8.37 -0.98
C TYR A 84 1.18 -8.63 -0.55
N ASN A 85 0.99 -8.48 0.77
CA ASN A 85 -0.30 -8.22 1.37
C ASN A 85 -0.56 -6.72 1.26
N VAL A 86 -1.45 -6.32 0.35
CA VAL A 86 -1.85 -4.91 0.22
C VAL A 86 -2.93 -4.62 1.27
N SER A 87 -2.57 -3.86 2.29
CA SER A 87 -3.48 -3.32 3.30
C SER A 87 -3.52 -1.79 3.25
N PHE A 88 -4.16 -1.20 4.25
CA PHE A 88 -4.21 0.24 4.41
C PHE A 88 -4.16 0.60 5.89
N ALA A 89 -3.82 1.85 6.17
CA ALA A 89 -3.89 2.47 7.48
C ALA A 89 -4.71 3.76 7.39
N LEU A 90 -5.53 3.98 8.42
CA LEU A 90 -6.36 5.17 8.57
C LEU A 90 -6.06 5.81 9.91
N GLY A 91 -5.80 7.12 9.90
CA GLY A 91 -5.52 7.86 11.12
C GLY A 91 -5.35 9.35 10.87
N PRO A 92 -5.06 10.14 11.92
CA PRO A 92 -4.80 11.56 11.78
C PRO A 92 -3.60 11.79 10.85
N CYS A 93 -3.69 12.82 10.01
CA CYS A 93 -2.54 13.26 9.24
C CYS A 93 -1.43 13.73 10.20
N SER A 94 -0.22 13.22 10.03
CA SER A 94 0.93 13.54 10.88
C SER A 94 2.21 13.64 10.06
N LYS A 95 3.17 14.44 10.53
CA LYS A 95 4.53 14.51 9.95
C LYS A 95 5.28 13.18 10.06
N GLU A 96 4.91 12.34 11.03
CA GLU A 96 5.47 11.00 11.23
C GLU A 96 4.84 9.94 10.30
N GLY A 97 3.88 10.35 9.49
CA GLY A 97 3.04 9.48 8.67
C GLY A 97 1.79 9.00 9.40
N VAL A 98 0.85 8.43 8.64
CA VAL A 98 -0.38 7.85 9.19
C VAL A 98 -0.07 6.63 10.07
N LYS A 99 -0.50 6.69 11.33
CA LYS A 99 -0.58 5.55 12.26
C LYS A 99 -2.01 4.99 12.19
N ASP A 100 -2.12 3.68 11.97
CA ASP A 100 -3.44 3.04 11.84
C ASP A 100 -4.19 3.06 13.17
N MET A 101 -5.44 3.48 13.13
CA MET A 101 -6.35 3.50 14.29
C MET A 101 -7.10 2.18 14.48
N GLY A 102 -6.87 1.17 13.64
CA GLY A 102 -7.54 -0.14 13.74
C GLY A 102 -9.02 -0.10 13.39
N VAL A 103 -9.44 0.90 12.60
CA VAL A 103 -10.84 1.11 12.21
C VAL A 103 -11.20 0.48 10.85
N GLY A 104 -10.22 -0.08 10.13
CA GLY A 104 -10.40 -0.69 8.82
C GLY A 104 -11.17 -2.00 8.85
N TYR A 105 -11.96 -2.24 7.81
CA TYR A 105 -12.62 -3.50 7.51
C TYR A 105 -11.99 -4.17 6.28
N GLY A 106 -11.55 -5.41 6.47
CA GLY A 106 -11.06 -6.24 5.36
C GLY A 106 -9.75 -5.73 4.77
N TYR A 107 -9.72 -5.55 3.45
CA TYR A 107 -8.52 -5.30 2.65
C TYR A 107 -8.77 -4.19 1.62
N VAL A 108 -7.84 -4.02 0.69
CA VAL A 108 -8.05 -3.23 -0.52
C VAL A 108 -8.79 -4.06 -1.56
N TYR A 109 -9.78 -3.45 -2.20
CA TYR A 109 -10.62 -4.09 -3.22
C TYR A 109 -10.65 -3.29 -4.51
N TRP A 110 -10.73 -3.99 -5.64
CA TRP A 110 -11.23 -3.46 -6.90
C TRP A 110 -12.59 -4.12 -7.16
N ASN A 111 -13.68 -3.35 -7.10
CA ASN A 111 -15.04 -3.91 -7.09
C ASN A 111 -15.17 -5.02 -6.00
N THR A 112 -15.45 -6.26 -6.38
CA THR A 112 -15.53 -7.42 -5.47
C THR A 112 -14.21 -8.20 -5.36
N LEU A 113 -13.23 -7.90 -6.21
CA LEU A 113 -11.92 -8.53 -6.20
C LEU A 113 -11.08 -7.98 -5.05
N ARG A 114 -10.67 -8.83 -4.12
CA ARG A 114 -9.66 -8.50 -3.11
C ARG A 114 -8.29 -8.43 -3.77
N ILE A 115 -7.55 -7.36 -3.50
CA ILE A 115 -6.17 -7.20 -3.96
C ILE A 115 -5.21 -7.94 -3.01
N TYR A 116 -4.60 -9.01 -3.51
CA TYR A 116 -3.66 -9.85 -2.78
C TYR A 116 -2.76 -10.60 -3.79
N SER A 117 -1.60 -11.12 -3.35
CA SER A 117 -0.62 -11.74 -4.25
C SER A 117 -1.14 -12.99 -4.97
N ASP A 118 -2.01 -13.78 -4.33
CA ASP A 118 -2.64 -14.98 -4.90
C ASP A 118 -3.95 -14.74 -5.66
N ALA A 119 -4.40 -13.48 -5.74
CA ALA A 119 -5.71 -13.18 -6.31
C ALA A 119 -5.72 -13.47 -7.82
N LYS A 120 -6.72 -14.25 -8.24
CA LYS A 120 -6.96 -14.54 -9.66
C LYS A 120 -7.49 -13.28 -10.34
N GLU A 121 -6.82 -12.89 -11.41
CA GLU A 121 -7.26 -11.77 -12.24
C GLU A 121 -8.55 -12.15 -12.97
N THR A 122 -9.48 -11.20 -13.06
CA THR A 122 -10.71 -11.35 -13.84
C THR A 122 -10.60 -10.60 -15.16
N SER A 123 -11.39 -10.99 -16.16
CA SER A 123 -11.47 -10.29 -17.45
C SER A 123 -11.81 -8.81 -17.28
N ASP A 124 -12.68 -8.50 -16.33
CA ASP A 124 -13.13 -7.13 -16.06
C ASP A 124 -12.00 -6.29 -15.47
N TYR A 125 -11.18 -6.88 -14.59
CA TYR A 125 -10.00 -6.23 -14.05
C TYR A 125 -9.01 -5.94 -15.18
N ALA A 126 -8.65 -6.95 -15.98
CA ALA A 126 -7.73 -6.79 -17.11
C ALA A 126 -8.21 -5.70 -18.09
N THR A 127 -9.52 -5.67 -18.37
CA THR A 127 -10.14 -4.64 -19.22
C THR A 127 -10.01 -3.24 -18.60
N ALA A 128 -10.21 -3.11 -17.29
CA ALA A 128 -10.05 -1.83 -16.60
C ALA A 128 -8.59 -1.37 -16.57
N ILE A 129 -7.64 -2.28 -16.36
CA ILE A 129 -6.21 -1.95 -16.39
C ILE A 129 -5.77 -1.51 -17.79
N ALA A 130 -6.27 -2.16 -18.84
CA ALA A 130 -5.98 -1.83 -20.24
C ALA A 130 -6.47 -0.44 -20.66
N LYS A 131 -7.47 0.14 -19.97
CA LYS A 131 -7.90 1.54 -20.20
C LYS A 131 -6.86 2.57 -19.76
N GLY A 132 -5.89 2.16 -18.95
CA GLY A 132 -4.86 3.03 -18.39
C GLY A 132 -5.28 3.71 -17.08
N PRO A 133 -4.31 4.33 -16.40
CA PRO A 133 -4.53 5.01 -15.13
C PRO A 133 -5.33 6.33 -15.28
N PRO A 134 -5.90 6.86 -14.19
CA PRO A 134 -5.81 6.35 -12.82
C PRO A 134 -6.77 5.17 -12.56
N TYR A 135 -6.31 4.19 -11.79
CA TYR A 135 -7.10 3.02 -11.40
C TYR A 135 -7.83 3.28 -10.08
N SER A 136 -9.12 2.92 -10.02
CA SER A 136 -9.96 3.12 -8.83
C SER A 136 -10.08 1.87 -7.97
N TYR A 137 -9.89 2.05 -6.66
CA TYR A 137 -10.00 1.01 -5.66
C TYR A 137 -10.84 1.49 -4.47
N GLN A 138 -11.21 0.56 -3.61
CA GLN A 138 -12.04 0.85 -2.43
C GLN A 138 -11.55 0.11 -1.19
N VAL A 139 -11.65 0.77 -0.05
CA VAL A 139 -11.50 0.19 1.29
C VAL A 139 -12.72 0.51 2.14
N PHE A 140 -12.86 -0.20 3.25
CA PHE A 140 -13.99 -0.04 4.15
C PHE A 140 -13.48 0.28 5.55
N ALA A 141 -14.21 1.12 6.30
CA ALA A 141 -13.83 1.49 7.65
C ALA A 141 -15.04 1.74 8.55
N THR A 142 -14.84 1.69 9.86
CA THR A 142 -15.83 2.16 10.82
C THR A 142 -15.93 3.68 10.73
N PRO A 143 -17.14 4.27 10.83
CA PRO A 143 -17.27 5.72 10.93
C PRO A 143 -16.47 6.25 12.13
N TRP A 144 -15.65 7.27 11.89
CA TRP A 144 -14.95 7.97 12.96
C TRP A 144 -15.97 8.76 13.78
N GLN A 145 -15.86 8.70 15.11
CA GLN A 145 -16.75 9.46 15.97
C GLN A 145 -16.32 10.94 15.98
N PRO A 146 -17.26 11.88 15.80
CA PRO A 146 -16.96 13.30 15.94
C PRO A 146 -16.25 13.59 17.28
N GLY A 147 -15.15 14.34 17.24
CA GLY A 147 -14.37 14.71 18.42
C GLY A 147 -13.36 13.66 18.92
N THR A 148 -13.34 12.44 18.36
CA THR A 148 -12.30 11.43 18.71
C THR A 148 -10.98 11.64 17.99
N VAL A 149 -10.99 12.37 16.88
CA VAL A 149 -9.78 12.72 16.13
C VAL A 149 -9.67 14.23 16.03
N GLN A 150 -8.51 14.77 16.44
CA GLN A 150 -8.16 16.16 16.24
C GLN A 150 -7.41 16.30 14.90
N GLY A 151 -7.98 17.09 13.99
CA GLY A 151 -7.37 17.39 12.69
C GLY A 151 -7.85 16.50 11.53
N PRO A 152 -7.29 16.71 10.33
CA PRO A 152 -7.70 15.97 9.14
C PRO A 152 -7.30 14.49 9.24
N MET A 153 -8.16 13.64 8.69
CA MET A 153 -7.87 12.21 8.54
C MET A 153 -7.08 11.96 7.26
N CYS A 154 -6.18 10.99 7.31
CA CYS A 154 -5.37 10.56 6.18
C CYS A 154 -5.44 9.04 5.99
N PHE A 155 -5.27 8.63 4.74
CA PHE A 155 -5.21 7.26 4.26
C PHE A 155 -3.82 6.98 3.70
N THR A 156 -3.27 5.80 4.00
CA THR A 156 -2.09 5.29 3.30
C THR A 156 -2.30 3.82 2.98
N LEU A 157 -1.86 3.38 1.81
CA LEU A 157 -1.60 1.97 1.57
C LEU A 157 -0.44 1.53 2.43
N ALA A 158 -0.54 0.32 2.97
CA ALA A 158 0.43 -0.28 3.86
C ALA A 158 0.53 -1.78 3.57
N GLY A 159 1.58 -2.43 4.09
CA GLY A 159 1.71 -3.89 4.02
C GLY A 159 3.12 -4.32 3.66
N GLY A 160 3.23 -5.47 3.01
CA GLY A 160 4.52 -6.08 2.71
C GLY A 160 4.45 -7.60 2.63
N ASN A 161 5.61 -8.23 2.73
CA ASN A 161 5.77 -9.68 2.72
C ASN A 161 6.69 -10.15 3.87
N MET A 162 6.75 -11.48 4.06
CA MET A 162 7.57 -12.09 5.11
C MET A 162 9.08 -12.02 4.84
N ILE A 163 9.50 -11.74 3.60
CA ILE A 163 10.91 -11.63 3.20
C ILE A 163 11.46 -10.20 3.34
N GLY A 164 10.73 -9.30 4.00
CA GLY A 164 11.20 -7.95 4.36
C GLY A 164 10.82 -6.83 3.38
N GLY A 165 10.07 -7.14 2.33
CA GLY A 165 9.51 -6.12 1.44
C GLY A 165 8.39 -5.34 2.14
N LYS A 166 8.41 -4.01 2.01
CA LYS A 166 7.48 -3.10 2.67
C LYS A 166 6.70 -2.28 1.65
N LEU A 167 5.38 -2.27 1.80
CA LEU A 167 4.49 -1.39 1.09
C LEU A 167 4.14 -0.21 1.98
N ARG A 168 4.38 1.01 1.47
CA ARG A 168 3.79 2.22 2.05
C ARG A 168 3.60 3.27 0.95
N SER A 169 2.41 3.84 0.81
CA SER A 169 2.18 4.91 -0.16
C SER A 169 2.56 6.29 0.39
N ASN A 170 2.20 7.36 -0.33
CA ASN A 170 2.00 8.67 0.28
C ASN A 170 0.80 8.65 1.23
N ASP A 171 0.76 9.63 2.15
CA ASP A 171 -0.42 9.89 2.96
C ASP A 171 -1.39 10.77 2.15
N ALA A 172 -2.58 10.25 1.87
CA ALA A 172 -3.63 10.92 1.13
C ALA A 172 -4.68 11.47 2.12
N MET A 173 -4.90 12.78 2.10
CA MET A 173 -5.92 13.39 2.96
C MET A 173 -7.31 12.91 2.56
N ILE A 174 -8.11 12.55 3.57
CA ILE A 174 -9.51 12.18 3.42
C ILE A 174 -10.33 13.47 3.41
N PRO A 175 -11.16 13.73 2.39
CA PRO A 175 -11.98 14.94 2.34
C PRO A 175 -12.87 15.06 3.59
N ASN A 176 -12.90 16.26 4.19
CA ASN A 176 -13.67 16.60 5.40
C ASN A 176 -15.20 16.41 5.27
N GLN A 177 -15.70 15.94 4.13
CA GLN A 177 -17.11 15.63 3.91
C GLN A 177 -17.51 14.23 4.41
N ALA A 178 -16.58 13.52 5.07
CA ALA A 178 -16.85 12.24 5.71
C ALA A 178 -17.55 12.41 7.06
N PHE A 179 -18.85 12.75 7.00
CA PHE A 179 -19.87 12.78 8.08
C PHE A 179 -19.81 13.94 9.08
#